data_AF-A0A6G8Q711-F1
#
_entry.id   AF-A0A6G8Q711-F1
#
_cell.length_a   1.000
_cell.length_b   1.000
_cell.length_c   1.000
_cell.angle_alpha   90.00
_cell.angle_beta   90.00
_cell.angle_gamma   90.00
#
_symmetry.space_group_name_H-M   'P 1'
#
loop_
_entity.id
_entity.type
_entity.pdbx_description
1 polymer ?
#
loop_
_entity_poly.entity_id
_entity_poly.type
_entity_poly.pdbx_seq_one_letter_code
_entity_poly.pdbx_strand_id
1 'polypeptide(L)'
;MTEPVPAHTGEVIVTSDDETLPEGCRPRPVAGLLIRFLDAFNRGSQEELSRSFFLSEGPTPPDFSPVAYRPWSWYSSTHTGSGGRVTHDFTTSDQGELLRYFAKRHEKGETMRLIKVSLTQAGLLDMESNVGFVYVVTREAPDLDPGLGGPSRVAYGKGSLNCENLRIFTWNMTMKTHEDRTKREAAAWLCKDPPGWRPGKAVVACT
;
A
#
# COMPACT_ATOMS: atom_id res chain seq x y z
N MET A 1 26.26 -0.89 9.90
CA MET A 1 26.01 -1.10 8.46
C MET A 1 24.90 -2.12 8.36
N THR A 2 23.68 -1.67 8.08
CA THR A 2 22.50 -2.54 7.92
C THR A 2 22.61 -3.20 6.54
N GLU A 3 22.44 -4.53 6.44
CA GLU A 3 22.37 -5.20 5.13
C GLU A 3 21.29 -4.54 4.26
N PRO A 4 21.51 -4.40 2.94
CA PRO A 4 20.51 -3.87 2.04
C PRO A 4 19.26 -4.77 2.08
N VAL A 5 18.10 -4.16 2.32
CA VAL A 5 16.80 -4.84 2.25
C VAL A 5 16.65 -5.41 0.84
N PRO A 6 16.39 -6.73 0.67
CA PRO A 6 16.22 -7.30 -0.65
C PRO A 6 15.04 -6.62 -1.36
N ALA A 7 15.30 -6.06 -2.54
CA ALA A 7 14.25 -5.54 -3.40
C ALA A 7 13.18 -6.61 -3.67
N HIS A 8 12.00 -6.18 -4.10
CA HIS A 8 10.99 -7.10 -4.61
C HIS A 8 11.52 -7.78 -5.88
N THR A 9 12.04 -8.99 -5.71
CA THR A 9 12.53 -9.86 -6.80
C THR A 9 11.40 -10.57 -7.57
N GLY A 10 10.14 -10.22 -7.29
CA GLY A 10 9.01 -11.06 -7.63
C GLY A 10 8.39 -10.79 -8.98
N GLU A 11 8.30 -11.85 -9.79
CA GLU A 11 7.35 -11.96 -10.89
C GLU A 11 5.94 -11.52 -10.46
N VAL A 12 5.21 -10.83 -11.35
CA VAL A 12 3.78 -10.54 -11.15
C VAL A 12 2.95 -11.58 -11.90
N ILE A 13 2.13 -12.33 -11.17
CA ILE A 13 1.18 -13.31 -11.72
C ILE A 13 -0.21 -12.66 -11.71
N VAL A 14 -0.79 -12.47 -12.90
CA VAL A 14 -2.15 -11.96 -13.05
C VAL A 14 -3.12 -13.13 -13.09
N THR A 15 -4.14 -13.11 -12.23
CA THR A 15 -5.12 -14.22 -12.10
C THR A 15 -6.52 -13.87 -12.58
N SER A 16 -6.82 -12.57 -12.69
CA SER A 16 -7.99 -11.98 -13.33
C SER A 16 -7.56 -10.62 -13.88
N ASP A 17 -8.17 -10.18 -14.98
CA ASP A 17 -7.99 -8.85 -15.57
C ASP A 17 -9.37 -8.33 -16.00
N ASP A 18 -9.57 -7.02 -15.90
CA ASP A 18 -10.79 -6.34 -16.35
C ASP A 18 -10.39 -5.32 -17.41
N GLU A 19 -10.77 -5.60 -18.65
CA GLU A 19 -10.42 -4.77 -19.79
C GLU A 19 -11.13 -3.42 -19.82
N THR A 20 -12.16 -3.24 -18.99
CA THR A 20 -12.87 -1.97 -18.83
C THR A 20 -12.09 -0.98 -17.98
N LEU A 21 -11.09 -1.43 -17.20
CA LEU A 21 -10.20 -0.54 -16.47
C LEU A 21 -9.27 0.20 -17.44
N PRO A 22 -8.92 1.47 -17.15
CA PRO A 22 -7.91 2.19 -17.90
C PRO A 22 -6.59 1.40 -17.98
N GLU A 23 -5.86 1.50 -19.08
CA GLU A 23 -4.64 0.70 -19.34
C GLU A 23 -3.62 0.77 -18.18
N GLY A 24 -3.38 1.98 -17.66
CA GLY A 24 -2.48 2.21 -16.51
C GLY A 24 -2.94 1.61 -15.18
N CYS A 25 -4.21 1.18 -15.10
CA CYS A 25 -4.81 0.56 -13.93
C CYS A 25 -5.12 -0.92 -14.09
N ARG A 26 -4.64 -1.57 -15.15
CA ARG A 26 -4.68 -3.03 -15.21
C ARG A 26 -3.82 -3.65 -14.09
N PRO A 27 -4.09 -4.91 -13.67
CA PRO A 27 -3.45 -5.55 -12.52
C PRO A 27 -1.93 -5.54 -12.54
N ARG A 28 -1.32 -5.78 -13.71
CA ARG A 28 0.14 -5.83 -13.84
C ARG A 28 0.78 -4.45 -13.67
N PRO A 29 0.35 -3.38 -14.39
CA PRO A 29 0.81 -2.02 -14.12
C PRO A 29 0.70 -1.59 -12.66
N VAL A 30 -0.46 -1.82 -12.03
CA VAL A 30 -0.68 -1.41 -10.63
C VAL A 30 0.19 -2.18 -9.66
N ALA A 31 0.30 -3.51 -9.81
CA ALA A 31 1.23 -4.30 -9.00
C ALA A 31 2.67 -3.78 -9.15
N GLY A 32 3.08 -3.43 -10.37
CA GLY A 32 4.39 -2.82 -10.63
C GLY A 32 4.58 -1.46 -9.94
N LEU A 33 3.56 -0.60 -9.92
CA LEU A 33 3.59 0.67 -9.20
C LEU A 33 3.75 0.47 -7.69
N LEU A 34 2.93 -0.40 -7.09
CA LEU A 34 2.99 -0.68 -5.64
C LEU A 34 4.33 -1.30 -5.25
N ILE A 35 4.86 -2.22 -6.07
CA ILE A 35 6.20 -2.79 -5.86
C ILE A 35 7.25 -1.67 -5.82
N ARG A 36 7.26 -0.77 -6.81
CA ARG A 36 8.23 0.34 -6.85
C ARG A 36 8.06 1.28 -5.65
N PHE A 37 6.83 1.59 -5.26
CA PHE A 37 6.55 2.42 -4.09
C PHE A 37 7.10 1.80 -2.79
N LEU A 38 6.83 0.51 -2.56
CA LEU A 38 7.34 -0.19 -1.38
C LEU A 38 8.86 -0.36 -1.40
N ASP A 39 9.45 -0.60 -2.58
CA ASP A 39 10.89 -0.64 -2.75
C ASP A 39 11.57 0.71 -2.48
N ALA A 40 10.96 1.81 -2.91
CA ALA A 40 11.40 3.16 -2.60
C ALA A 40 11.33 3.43 -1.08
N PHE A 41 10.26 2.98 -0.42
CA PHE A 41 10.13 3.04 1.04
C PHE A 41 11.26 2.27 1.72
N ASN A 42 11.49 1.03 1.31
CA ASN A 42 12.51 0.15 1.88
C ASN A 42 13.93 0.71 1.72
N ARG A 43 14.21 1.45 0.64
CA ARG A 43 15.50 2.11 0.38
C ARG A 43 15.61 3.53 0.98
N GLY A 44 14.53 4.08 1.51
CA GLY A 44 14.50 5.47 1.99
C GLY A 44 14.51 6.52 0.87
N SER A 45 14.16 6.15 -0.37
CA SER A 45 14.22 7.00 -1.56
C SER A 45 13.10 8.05 -1.58
N GLN A 46 13.31 9.18 -0.89
CA GLN A 46 12.31 10.25 -0.72
C GLN A 46 11.77 10.81 -2.04
N GLU A 47 12.63 10.98 -3.04
CA GLU A 47 12.23 11.50 -4.36
C GLU A 47 11.28 10.54 -5.08
N GLU A 48 11.57 9.23 -5.07
CA GLU A 48 10.71 8.20 -5.66
C GLU A 48 9.37 8.09 -4.92
N LEU A 49 9.39 8.19 -3.58
CA LEU A 49 8.19 8.20 -2.75
C LEU A 49 7.29 9.39 -3.08
N SER A 50 7.89 10.59 -3.19
CA SER A 50 7.18 11.82 -3.56
C SER A 50 6.53 11.69 -4.94
N ARG A 51 7.27 11.20 -5.94
CA ARG A 51 6.75 11.03 -7.31
C ARG A 51 5.63 9.98 -7.42
N SER A 52 5.57 9.03 -6.49
CA SER A 52 4.64 7.88 -6.56
C SER A 52 3.33 8.08 -5.78
N PHE A 53 3.24 9.03 -4.83
CA PHE A 53 2.11 9.12 -3.87
C PHE A 53 1.26 10.40 -3.95
N PHE A 54 1.71 11.45 -4.63
CA PHE A 54 1.02 12.74 -4.56
C PHE A 54 0.44 13.16 -5.89
N LEU A 55 -0.89 13.28 -6.04
CA LEU A 55 -1.49 13.82 -7.27
C LEU A 55 -1.17 15.30 -7.47
N SER A 56 -1.02 16.04 -6.38
CA SER A 56 -0.65 17.46 -6.35
C SER A 56 0.42 17.69 -5.30
N GLU A 57 1.45 18.47 -5.64
CA GLU A 57 2.45 18.92 -4.68
C GLU A 57 1.92 20.13 -3.89
N GLY A 58 2.22 20.21 -2.58
CA GLY A 58 1.92 21.38 -1.75
C GLY A 58 1.11 21.10 -0.47
N PRO A 59 0.92 22.13 0.38
CA PRO A 59 0.25 21.98 1.67
C PRO A 59 -1.23 21.63 1.52
N THR A 60 -1.78 20.97 2.55
CA THR A 60 -3.23 20.81 2.68
C THR A 60 -3.88 22.21 2.75
N PRO A 61 -4.94 22.51 1.97
CA PRO A 61 -5.65 23.77 2.11
C PRO A 61 -6.26 23.92 3.50
N PRO A 62 -6.53 25.14 3.97
CA PRO A 62 -7.31 25.34 5.17
C PRO A 62 -8.67 24.61 5.08
N ASP A 63 -9.14 24.10 6.22
CA ASP A 63 -10.48 23.54 6.36
C ASP A 63 -11.51 24.53 5.75
N PHE A 64 -12.55 24.00 5.08
CA PHE A 64 -13.58 24.74 4.32
C PHE A 64 -13.20 25.24 2.91
N SER A 65 -12.13 24.72 2.30
CA SER A 65 -11.92 24.90 0.85
C SER A 65 -13.12 24.34 0.05
N PRO A 66 -13.57 25.00 -1.03
CA PRO A 66 -14.68 24.53 -1.85
C PRO A 66 -14.51 23.06 -2.28
N VAL A 67 -15.63 22.37 -2.52
CA VAL A 67 -15.74 20.91 -2.80
C VAL A 67 -14.72 20.38 -3.83
N ALA A 68 -14.23 21.25 -4.71
CA ALA A 68 -13.15 20.98 -5.67
C ALA A 68 -11.76 20.72 -5.05
N TYR A 69 -11.59 20.87 -3.72
CA TYR A 69 -10.30 20.73 -3.04
C TYR A 69 -10.41 19.85 -1.79
N ARG A 70 -10.74 18.57 -1.99
CA ARG A 70 -10.38 17.55 -1.01
C ARG A 70 -8.85 17.43 -1.02
N PRO A 71 -8.16 17.20 0.12
CA PRO A 71 -6.75 16.80 0.07
C PRO A 71 -6.67 15.55 -0.81
N TRP A 72 -6.16 15.72 -2.03
CA TRP A 72 -6.17 14.67 -3.05
C TRP A 72 -5.37 13.47 -2.61
N SER A 73 -4.45 13.65 -1.66
CA SER A 73 -3.66 12.58 -1.09
C SER A 73 -3.78 12.48 0.43
N TRP A 74 -3.93 11.26 0.93
CA TRP A 74 -3.88 10.97 2.36
C TRP A 74 -3.32 9.57 2.61
N TYR A 75 -2.56 9.48 3.70
CA TYR A 75 -1.96 8.24 4.18
C TYR A 75 -2.42 7.98 5.61
N SER A 76 -2.80 6.74 5.89
CA SER A 76 -3.11 6.28 7.24
C SER A 76 -2.44 4.94 7.51
N SER A 77 -1.77 4.84 8.65
CA SER A 77 -1.35 3.58 9.27
C SER A 77 -2.04 3.45 10.61
N THR A 78 -2.67 2.29 10.82
CA THR A 78 -3.38 1.95 12.04
C THR A 78 -2.95 0.59 12.54
N HIS A 79 -3.17 0.35 13.82
CA HIS A 79 -3.23 -1.00 14.34
C HIS A 79 -4.60 -1.29 14.98
N THR A 80 -4.97 -2.57 15.01
CA THR A 80 -6.16 -3.04 15.71
C THR A 80 -5.71 -3.98 16.82
N GLY A 81 -5.93 -3.57 18.07
CA GLY A 81 -5.56 -4.32 19.26
C GLY A 81 -6.53 -5.45 19.61
N SER A 82 -6.21 -6.16 20.70
CA SER A 82 -7.09 -7.19 21.26
C SER A 82 -8.41 -6.56 21.69
N GLY A 83 -9.53 -7.11 21.21
CA GLY A 83 -10.88 -6.55 21.41
C GLY A 83 -11.36 -5.62 20.28
N GLY A 84 -10.62 -5.52 19.18
CA GLY A 84 -11.08 -4.79 17.98
C GLY A 84 -10.92 -3.27 18.04
N ARG A 85 -10.27 -2.75 19.10
CA ARG A 85 -9.99 -1.32 19.22
C ARG A 85 -8.97 -0.91 18.16
N VAL A 86 -9.36 0.02 17.30
CA VAL A 86 -8.47 0.65 16.32
C VAL A 86 -7.74 1.81 16.99
N THR A 87 -6.42 1.85 16.85
CA THR A 87 -5.60 3.02 17.19
C THR A 87 -4.91 3.50 15.92
N HIS A 88 -4.85 4.82 15.75
CA HIS A 88 -4.18 5.46 14.64
C HIS A 88 -2.72 5.71 15.02
N ASP A 89 -1.80 5.08 14.31
CA ASP A 89 -0.36 5.30 14.51
C ASP A 89 0.06 6.61 13.85
N PHE A 90 -0.47 6.85 12.65
CA PHE A 90 -0.15 8.00 11.84
C PHE A 90 -1.25 8.25 10.81
N THR A 91 -1.64 9.51 10.62
CA THR A 91 -2.52 9.92 9.52
C THR A 91 -2.14 11.34 9.11
N THR A 92 -1.96 11.56 7.81
CA THR A 92 -1.69 12.89 7.28
C THR A 92 -2.17 13.01 5.83
N SER A 93 -2.45 14.25 5.43
CA SER A 93 -2.60 14.67 4.04
C SER A 93 -1.47 15.63 3.61
N ASP A 94 -0.55 15.98 4.51
CA ASP A 94 0.58 16.85 4.21
C ASP A 94 1.75 16.04 3.63
N GLN A 95 2.24 16.49 2.48
CA GLN A 95 3.34 15.83 1.78
C GLN A 95 4.64 15.84 2.59
N GLY A 96 4.95 16.96 3.23
CA GLY A 96 6.16 17.10 4.04
C GLY A 96 6.13 16.19 5.27
N GLU A 97 4.99 16.11 5.94
CA GLU A 97 4.79 15.20 7.08
C GLU A 97 4.89 13.74 6.66
N LEU A 98 4.29 13.35 5.54
CA LEU A 98 4.34 11.97 5.08
C LEU A 98 5.78 11.55 4.72
N LEU A 99 6.53 12.40 4.01
CA LEU A 99 7.93 12.12 3.67
C LEU A 99 8.80 12.03 4.94
N ARG A 100 8.61 12.93 5.92
CA ARG A 100 9.28 12.82 7.22
C ARG A 100 8.91 11.53 7.96
N TYR A 101 7.65 11.12 7.89
CA TYR A 101 7.21 9.84 8.46
C TYR A 101 7.90 8.65 7.79
N PHE A 102 7.95 8.60 6.45
CA PHE A 102 8.65 7.55 5.71
C PHE A 102 10.13 7.49 6.05
N ALA A 103 10.82 8.63 6.10
CA ALA A 103 12.22 8.70 6.53
C ALA A 103 12.40 8.12 7.94
N LYS A 104 11.56 8.53 8.90
CA LYS A 104 11.61 8.02 10.27
C LYS A 104 11.37 6.51 10.35
N ARG A 105 10.42 5.96 9.58
CA ARG A 105 10.16 4.51 9.56
C ARG A 105 11.30 3.73 8.89
N HIS A 106 11.89 4.28 7.83
CA HIS A 106 13.08 3.70 7.20
C HIS A 106 14.28 3.67 8.16
N GLU A 107 14.53 4.74 8.92
CA GLU A 107 15.58 4.79 9.96
C GLU A 107 15.35 3.75 11.07
N LYS A 108 14.10 3.40 11.34
CA LYS A 108 13.74 2.30 12.26
C LYS A 108 13.95 0.92 11.65
N GLY A 109 14.38 0.82 10.39
CA GLY A 109 14.54 -0.45 9.69
C GLY A 109 13.20 -1.07 9.29
N GLU A 110 12.16 -0.26 9.10
CA GLU A 110 10.89 -0.77 8.60
C GLU A 110 11.01 -1.20 7.14
N THR A 111 10.46 -2.37 6.85
CA THR A 111 10.39 -2.94 5.51
C THR A 111 8.99 -3.43 5.21
N MET A 112 8.60 -3.31 3.95
CA MET A 112 7.33 -3.82 3.45
C MET A 112 7.51 -4.66 2.19
N ARG A 113 6.72 -5.73 2.05
CA ARG A 113 6.70 -6.56 0.84
C ARG A 113 5.30 -6.89 0.37
N LEU A 114 4.96 -6.56 -0.87
CA LEU A 114 3.68 -6.89 -1.50
C LEU A 114 3.50 -8.40 -1.64
N ILE A 115 2.32 -8.88 -1.25
CA ILE A 115 1.90 -10.27 -1.42
C ILE A 115 0.86 -10.35 -2.53
N LYS A 116 -0.21 -9.54 -2.41
CA LYS A 116 -1.31 -9.50 -3.37
C LYS A 116 -1.90 -8.11 -3.51
N VAL A 117 -2.48 -7.84 -4.68
CA VAL A 117 -3.30 -6.65 -4.94
C VAL A 117 -4.51 -7.04 -5.80
N SER A 118 -5.69 -6.55 -5.44
CA SER A 118 -6.89 -6.58 -6.29
C SER A 118 -7.26 -5.16 -6.63
N LEU A 119 -7.58 -4.88 -7.88
CA LEU A 119 -8.27 -3.63 -8.20
C LEU A 119 -9.74 -3.75 -7.84
N THR A 120 -10.38 -2.59 -7.72
CA THR A 120 -11.82 -2.47 -7.50
C THR A 120 -12.41 -1.53 -8.54
N GLN A 121 -13.48 -0.82 -8.22
CA GLN A 121 -14.17 0.07 -9.15
C GLN A 121 -13.28 1.24 -9.64
N ALA A 122 -13.47 1.59 -10.91
CA ALA A 122 -13.05 2.85 -11.51
C ALA A 122 -14.02 3.99 -11.16
N GLY A 123 -13.76 5.20 -11.67
CA GLY A 123 -14.66 6.34 -11.49
C GLY A 123 -14.62 6.95 -10.09
N LEU A 124 -13.56 6.71 -9.30
CA LEU A 124 -13.49 7.27 -7.94
C LEU A 124 -13.36 8.78 -8.00
N LEU A 125 -14.13 9.47 -7.14
CA LEU A 125 -14.18 10.93 -7.08
C LEU A 125 -14.62 11.55 -8.42
N ASP A 126 -15.55 10.90 -9.12
CA ASP A 126 -16.08 11.33 -10.42
C ASP A 126 -15.01 11.44 -11.52
N MET A 127 -13.90 10.71 -11.37
CA MET A 127 -12.83 10.62 -12.38
C MET A 127 -12.62 9.16 -12.80
N GLU A 128 -12.92 8.86 -14.06
CA GLU A 128 -12.76 7.52 -14.65
C GLU A 128 -11.33 6.98 -14.54
N SER A 129 -10.35 7.88 -14.59
CA SER A 129 -8.94 7.54 -14.42
C SER A 129 -8.53 7.28 -12.96
N ASN A 130 -9.44 7.31 -12.00
CA ASN A 130 -9.14 6.90 -10.62
C ASN A 130 -9.70 5.52 -10.32
N VAL A 131 -8.82 4.62 -9.88
CA VAL A 131 -9.17 3.24 -9.55
C VAL A 131 -8.79 2.92 -8.11
N GLY A 132 -9.71 2.24 -7.43
CA GLY A 132 -9.47 1.71 -6.09
C GLY A 132 -8.67 0.42 -6.15
N PHE A 133 -7.94 0.12 -5.08
CA PHE A 133 -7.30 -1.17 -4.91
C PHE A 133 -7.31 -1.60 -3.46
N VAL A 134 -7.19 -2.90 -3.27
CA VAL A 134 -7.07 -3.57 -1.98
C VAL A 134 -5.83 -4.44 -2.03
N TYR A 135 -5.05 -4.47 -0.94
CA TYR A 135 -3.75 -5.11 -0.95
C TYR A 135 -3.43 -5.81 0.35
N VAL A 136 -2.46 -6.74 0.27
CA VAL A 136 -1.84 -7.39 1.42
C VAL A 136 -0.33 -7.29 1.27
N VAL A 137 0.34 -6.84 2.33
CA VAL A 137 1.81 -6.76 2.44
C VAL A 137 2.29 -7.53 3.67
N THR A 138 3.56 -7.91 3.70
CA THR A 138 4.28 -8.08 4.97
C THR A 138 4.84 -6.74 5.39
N ARG A 139 4.84 -6.45 6.68
CA ARG A 139 5.38 -5.23 7.28
C ARG A 139 6.18 -5.59 8.53
N GLU A 140 7.46 -5.30 8.51
CA GLU A 140 8.41 -5.71 9.55
C GLU A 140 9.24 -4.51 9.99
N ALA A 141 9.35 -4.27 11.29
CA ALA A 141 10.34 -3.37 11.86
C ALA A 141 10.70 -3.86 13.29
N PRO A 142 11.94 -3.61 13.76
CA PRO A 142 12.36 -3.93 15.13
C PRO A 142 11.50 -3.31 16.23
N ASP A 143 10.90 -2.14 15.98
CA ASP A 143 10.12 -1.39 16.97
C ASP A 143 8.60 -1.63 16.89
N LEU A 144 8.13 -2.55 16.04
CA LEU A 144 6.72 -2.95 16.03
C LEU A 144 6.40 -3.82 17.24
N ASP A 145 5.22 -3.59 17.83
CA ASP A 145 4.74 -4.36 18.97
C ASP A 145 4.78 -5.88 18.69
N PRO A 146 5.15 -6.70 19.70
CA PRO A 146 5.08 -8.14 19.60
C PRO A 146 3.66 -8.61 19.22
N GLY A 147 3.56 -9.54 18.27
CA GLY A 147 2.29 -10.09 17.82
C GLY A 147 1.50 -9.22 16.84
N LEU A 148 1.95 -8.01 16.52
CA LEU A 148 1.33 -7.19 15.49
C LEU A 148 1.54 -7.81 14.10
N GLY A 149 0.44 -8.07 13.39
CA GLY A 149 0.41 -8.84 12.14
C GLY A 149 0.71 -10.34 12.33
N GLY A 150 0.73 -10.81 13.59
CA GLY A 150 1.05 -12.17 13.98
C GLY A 150 2.44 -12.66 13.55
N PRO A 151 2.68 -13.98 13.54
CA PRO A 151 3.97 -14.55 13.15
C PRO A 151 4.33 -14.25 11.69
N SER A 152 3.33 -13.98 10.86
CA SER A 152 3.48 -13.68 9.45
C SER A 152 3.75 -12.21 9.15
N ARG A 153 3.65 -11.33 10.16
CA ARG A 153 3.84 -9.87 10.05
C ARG A 153 3.02 -9.23 8.94
N VAL A 154 1.76 -9.64 8.81
CA VAL A 154 0.88 -9.19 7.72
C VAL A 154 0.24 -7.86 8.06
N ALA A 155 0.23 -6.97 7.06
CA ALA A 155 -0.63 -5.79 7.01
C ALA A 155 -1.50 -5.88 5.77
N TYR A 156 -2.70 -5.30 5.83
CA TYR A 156 -3.58 -5.21 4.67
C TYR A 156 -4.25 -3.85 4.65
N GLY A 157 -4.76 -3.48 3.50
CA GLY A 157 -5.24 -2.12 3.32
C GLY A 157 -5.97 -1.90 2.03
N LYS A 158 -6.37 -0.65 1.87
CA LYS A 158 -7.02 -0.13 0.67
C LYS A 158 -6.28 1.12 0.24
N GLY A 159 -6.29 1.37 -1.06
CA GLY A 159 -5.77 2.59 -1.62
C GLY A 159 -6.49 2.96 -2.90
N SER A 160 -6.01 4.02 -3.53
CA SER A 160 -6.50 4.50 -4.81
C SER A 160 -5.35 5.11 -5.57
N LEU A 161 -5.36 4.94 -6.89
CA LEU A 161 -4.39 5.54 -7.79
C LEU A 161 -5.08 6.23 -8.96
N ASN A 162 -4.38 7.18 -9.57
CA ASN A 162 -4.75 7.73 -10.86
C ASN A 162 -3.96 7.03 -11.97
N CYS A 163 -4.67 6.51 -12.96
CA CYS A 163 -4.15 5.65 -14.03
C CYS A 163 -3.34 6.42 -15.07
N GLU A 164 -3.60 7.72 -15.24
CA GLU A 164 -2.93 8.55 -16.26
C GLU A 164 -1.52 8.93 -15.82
N ASN A 165 -1.37 9.32 -14.56
CA ASN A 165 -0.08 9.73 -14.01
C ASN A 165 0.59 8.67 -13.13
N LEU A 166 -0.05 7.51 -12.95
CA LEU A 166 0.41 6.38 -12.15
C LEU A 166 0.83 6.76 -10.73
N ARG A 167 0.06 7.67 -10.10
CA ARG A 167 0.29 8.06 -8.71
C ARG A 167 -0.75 7.43 -7.80
N ILE A 168 -0.28 6.78 -6.75
CA ILE A 168 -1.09 6.48 -5.57
C ILE A 168 -1.53 7.82 -5.00
N PHE A 169 -2.70 7.88 -4.38
CA PHE A 169 -3.16 9.08 -3.69
C PHE A 169 -3.90 8.76 -2.41
N THR A 170 -4.49 7.58 -2.27
CA THR A 170 -4.93 7.11 -0.95
C THR A 170 -4.19 5.86 -0.54
N TRP A 171 -3.87 5.77 0.75
CA TRP A 171 -3.33 4.57 1.36
C TRP A 171 -3.80 4.46 2.80
N ASN A 172 -4.56 3.41 3.08
CA ASN A 172 -5.01 3.05 4.40
C ASN A 172 -4.52 1.66 4.70
N MET A 173 -3.65 1.53 5.71
CA MET A 173 -3.07 0.27 6.13
C MET A 173 -3.46 -0.04 7.57
N THR A 174 -3.72 -1.31 7.83
CA THR A 174 -3.93 -1.80 9.19
C THR A 174 -3.14 -3.08 9.44
N MET A 175 -2.61 -3.19 10.65
CA MET A 175 -2.13 -4.46 11.21
C MET A 175 -3.01 -4.86 12.38
N LYS A 176 -3.37 -6.14 12.46
CA LYS A 176 -4.13 -6.70 13.58
C LYS A 176 -3.20 -7.42 14.55
N THR A 177 -3.43 -7.28 15.85
CA THR A 177 -2.90 -8.24 16.82
C THR A 177 -3.66 -9.56 16.71
N HIS A 178 -3.04 -10.67 17.12
CA HIS A 178 -3.63 -12.03 17.04
C HIS A 178 -4.00 -12.48 15.61
N GLU A 179 -3.26 -12.01 14.62
CA GLU A 179 -3.36 -12.49 13.25
C GLU A 179 -2.56 -13.80 13.09
N ASP A 180 -3.10 -14.92 13.57
CA ASP A 180 -2.37 -16.19 13.62
C ASP A 180 -2.26 -16.90 12.27
N ARG A 181 -2.88 -16.35 11.22
CA ARG A 181 -2.85 -16.91 9.86
C ARG A 181 -1.46 -16.80 9.24
N THR A 182 -1.12 -17.78 8.41
CA THR A 182 0.03 -17.70 7.52
C THR A 182 -0.13 -16.55 6.51
N LYS A 183 0.98 -16.08 5.92
CA LYS A 183 0.99 -15.09 4.81
C LYS A 183 -0.01 -15.46 3.69
N ARG A 184 -0.17 -16.76 3.42
CA ARG A 184 -1.07 -17.30 2.41
C ARG A 184 -2.53 -17.17 2.81
N GLU A 185 -2.88 -17.66 4.00
CA GLU A 185 -4.25 -17.63 4.53
C GLU A 185 -4.75 -16.20 4.76
N ALA A 186 -3.88 -15.31 5.23
CA ALA A 186 -4.21 -13.90 5.44
C ALA A 186 -4.49 -13.16 4.12
N ALA A 187 -3.98 -13.65 2.99
CA ALA A 187 -4.18 -13.10 1.64
C ALA A 187 -5.17 -13.91 0.78
N ALA A 188 -5.77 -14.99 1.30
CA ALA A 188 -6.59 -15.92 0.51
C ALA A 188 -7.89 -15.28 -0.03
N TRP A 189 -8.41 -14.26 0.66
CA TRP A 189 -9.66 -13.58 0.31
C TRP A 189 -9.52 -12.59 -0.85
N LEU A 190 -8.30 -12.20 -1.24
CA LEU A 190 -8.07 -11.09 -2.16
C LEU A 190 -8.05 -11.51 -3.64
N CYS A 191 -7.17 -12.46 -4.00
CA CYS A 191 -7.10 -13.04 -5.34
C CYS A 191 -7.02 -14.56 -5.24
N LYS A 192 -7.46 -15.28 -6.28
CA LYS A 192 -7.24 -16.73 -6.39
C LYS A 192 -5.75 -17.05 -6.34
N ASP A 193 -5.37 -18.09 -5.60
CA ASP A 193 -4.00 -18.57 -5.58
C ASP A 193 -3.63 -19.29 -6.88
N PRO A 194 -2.56 -18.87 -7.59
CA PRO A 194 -2.01 -19.65 -8.68
C PRO A 194 -1.48 -21.02 -8.18
N PRO A 195 -1.55 -22.09 -8.99
CA PRO A 195 -0.94 -23.37 -8.65
C PRO A 195 0.56 -23.21 -8.31
N GLY A 196 0.99 -23.78 -7.17
CA GLY A 196 2.38 -23.73 -6.72
C GLY A 196 2.87 -22.37 -6.19
N TRP A 197 2.02 -21.33 -6.16
CA TRP A 197 2.40 -20.01 -5.67
C TRP A 197 2.81 -20.02 -4.19
N ARG A 198 3.83 -19.23 -3.86
CA ARG A 198 4.33 -19.01 -2.50
C ARG A 198 4.42 -17.50 -2.21
N PRO A 199 3.80 -17.00 -1.13
CA PRO A 199 3.92 -15.60 -0.72
C PRO A 199 5.38 -15.14 -0.63
N GLY A 200 5.65 -13.94 -1.14
CA GLY A 200 6.99 -13.33 -1.13
C GLY A 200 7.89 -13.75 -2.29
N LYS A 201 7.60 -14.81 -3.05
CA LYS A 201 8.34 -15.15 -4.28
C LYS A 201 7.82 -14.41 -5.51
N ALA A 202 6.51 -14.29 -5.63
CA ALA A 202 5.82 -13.60 -6.70
C ALA A 202 4.62 -12.84 -6.11
N VAL A 203 4.28 -11.71 -6.73
CA VAL A 203 3.07 -10.93 -6.39
C VAL A 203 1.92 -11.46 -7.22
N VAL A 204 0.76 -11.66 -6.59
CA VAL A 204 -0.48 -11.97 -7.32
C VAL A 204 -1.31 -10.72 -7.51
N ALA A 205 -1.76 -10.48 -8.73
CA ALA A 205 -2.63 -9.37 -9.08
C ALA A 205 -3.95 -9.88 -9.68
N CYS A 206 -5.06 -9.20 -9.39
CA CYS A 206 -6.39 -9.50 -9.93
C CYS A 206 -7.29 -8.25 -10.01
N THR A 207 -8.47 -8.43 -10.58
CA THR A 207 -9.63 -7.53 -10.51
C THR A 207 -10.76 -8.21 -9.76
#